data_AF-A0A7S3MVV4-F1
#
_entry.id   AF-A0A7S3MVV4-F1
#
_cell.length_a   1.000
_cell.length_b   1.000
_cell.length_c   1.000
_cell.angle_alpha   90.00
_cell.angle_beta   90.00
_cell.angle_gamma   90.00
#
_symmetry.space_group_name_H-M   'P 1'
#
loop_
_entity.id
_entity.type
_entity.pdbx_description
1 polymer ?
#
loop_
_entity_poly.entity_id
_entity_poly.type
_entity_poly.pdbx_seq_one_letter_code
_entity_poly.pdbx_strand_id
1 'polypeptide(L)'
;MEPMEYIYEKYCKDQNRKAFAVGTSLGAGILGNVLGNQGEDSFLEAACVVQAPIKKWECVPTIQKACCGLFNYAMGRSLNQLLLKHEPELRDHFLEELSIDIKKTLSSFRPSILGFDERITAPAFGFEDATDYYKQ
;
A
#
# COMPACT_ATOMS: atom_id res chain seq x y z
N MET A 1 2.78 -9.45 -11.45
CA MET A 1 4.12 -8.84 -11.55
C MET A 1 4.11 -7.62 -10.68
N GLU A 2 5.03 -7.53 -9.72
CA GLU A 2 5.13 -6.37 -8.82
C GLU A 2 5.42 -5.10 -9.63
N PRO A 3 4.87 -3.91 -9.29
CA PRO A 3 5.05 -2.70 -10.09
C PRO A 3 6.51 -2.33 -10.35
N MET A 4 7.42 -2.64 -9.42
CA MET A 4 8.85 -2.37 -9.59
C MET A 4 9.50 -3.31 -10.60
N GLU A 5 9.11 -4.60 -10.63
CA GLU A 5 9.57 -5.55 -11.65
C GLU A 5 9.10 -5.12 -13.04
N TYR A 6 7.83 -4.68 -13.14
CA TYR A 6 7.29 -4.15 -14.40
C TYR A 6 8.11 -2.98 -14.93
N ILE A 7 8.48 -2.03 -14.05
CA ILE A 7 9.30 -0.88 -14.43
C ILE A 7 10.69 -1.35 -14.88
N TYR A 8 11.31 -2.28 -14.15
CA TYR A 8 12.63 -2.79 -14.49
C TYR A 8 12.65 -3.52 -15.84
N GLU A 9 11.74 -4.47 -16.05
CA GLU A 9 11.62 -5.24 -17.29
C GLU A 9 11.38 -4.30 -18.49
N LYS A 10 10.47 -3.33 -18.34
CA LYS A 10 10.06 -2.46 -19.45
C LYS A 10 11.09 -1.39 -19.80
N TYR A 11 11.83 -0.86 -18.82
CA TYR A 11 12.62 0.35 -19.01
C TYR A 11 14.12 0.19 -18.74
N CYS A 12 14.54 -0.90 -18.09
CA CYS A 12 15.92 -1.08 -17.64
C CYS A 12 16.61 -2.31 -18.28
N LYS A 13 15.96 -3.47 -18.24
CA LYS A 13 16.58 -4.77 -18.57
C LYS A 13 17.19 -4.82 -19.97
N ASP A 14 16.37 -4.56 -21.00
CA ASP A 14 16.83 -4.63 -22.41
C ASP A 14 17.85 -3.56 -22.78
N GLN A 15 17.95 -2.50 -21.96
CA GLN A 15 18.88 -1.39 -22.17
C GLN A 15 20.11 -1.47 -21.25
N ASN A 16 20.25 -2.57 -20.49
CA ASN A 16 21.30 -2.79 -19.50
C ASN A 16 21.48 -1.60 -18.54
N ARG A 17 20.37 -0.99 -18.10
CA ARG A 17 20.39 0.13 -17.16
C ARG A 17 20.35 -0.38 -15.73
N LYS A 18 21.19 0.22 -14.88
CA LYS A 18 21.11 0.02 -13.43
C LYS A 18 19.81 0.60 -12.88
N ALA A 19 19.19 -0.11 -11.96
CA ALA A 19 17.97 0.33 -11.28
C ALA A 19 18.25 0.59 -9.79
N PHE A 20 17.67 1.66 -9.27
CA PHE A 20 17.80 2.09 -7.89
C PHE A 20 16.42 2.45 -7.34
N ALA A 21 16.17 2.15 -6.08
CA ALA A 21 14.88 2.44 -5.43
C ALA A 21 15.06 3.21 -4.12
N VAL A 22 14.16 4.14 -3.87
CA VAL A 22 14.06 4.84 -2.57
C VAL A 22 12.63 4.70 -2.06
N GLY A 23 12.49 4.07 -0.91
CA GLY A 23 11.22 3.91 -0.21
C GLY A 23 11.15 4.81 1.00
N THR A 24 10.03 5.51 1.19
CA THR A 24 9.78 6.36 2.36
C THR A 24 8.51 5.91 3.08
N SER A 25 8.51 5.96 4.42
CA SER A 25 7.34 5.60 5.24
C SER A 25 6.77 4.21 4.86
N LEU A 26 5.52 4.11 4.41
CA LEU A 26 4.93 2.84 3.94
C LEU A 26 5.72 2.22 2.76
N GLY A 27 6.14 3.04 1.79
CA GLY A 27 6.93 2.58 0.64
C GLY A 27 8.30 2.04 1.03
N ALA A 28 8.85 2.48 2.16
CA ALA A 28 10.07 1.94 2.73
C ALA A 28 9.87 0.50 3.23
N GLY A 29 8.72 0.22 3.85
CA GLY A 29 8.34 -1.14 4.26
C GLY A 29 8.10 -2.07 3.08
N ILE A 30 7.39 -1.60 2.04
CA ILE A 30 7.18 -2.35 0.79
C ILE A 30 8.52 -2.68 0.12
N LEU A 31 9.40 -1.68 -0.03
CA LEU A 31 10.73 -1.88 -0.59
C LEU A 31 11.55 -2.87 0.24
N GLY A 32 11.49 -2.78 1.57
CA GLY A 32 12.14 -3.75 2.45
C GLY A 32 11.64 -5.18 2.25
N ASN A 33 10.33 -5.38 2.07
CA ASN A 33 9.75 -6.69 1.79
C ASN A 33 10.23 -7.26 0.45
N VAL A 34 10.23 -6.43 -0.61
CA VAL A 34 10.72 -6.86 -1.93
C VAL A 34 12.19 -7.26 -1.88
N LEU A 35 13.04 -6.45 -1.23
CA LEU A 35 14.45 -6.79 -1.06
C LEU A 35 14.65 -8.07 -0.24
N GLY A 36 13.83 -8.27 0.80
CA GLY A 36 13.88 -9.48 1.64
C GLY A 36 13.49 -10.75 0.88
N ASN A 37 12.48 -10.67 0.00
CA ASN A 37 12.04 -11.80 -0.81
C ASN A 37 13.00 -12.11 -1.97
N GLN A 38 13.60 -11.09 -2.58
CA GLN A 38 14.51 -11.26 -3.72
C GLN A 38 15.93 -11.64 -3.28
N GLY A 39 16.39 -11.18 -2.12
CA GLY A 39 17.72 -11.50 -1.61
C GLY A 39 18.83 -11.16 -2.61
N GLU A 40 19.64 -12.16 -2.95
CA GLU A 40 20.74 -12.03 -3.92
C GLU A 40 20.25 -11.89 -5.38
N ASP A 41 19.01 -12.29 -5.68
CA ASP A 41 18.41 -12.21 -7.01
C ASP A 41 17.73 -10.86 -7.29
N SER A 42 17.96 -9.85 -6.44
CA SER A 42 17.40 -8.51 -6.60
C SER A 42 17.81 -7.86 -7.92
N PHE A 43 16.83 -7.34 -8.67
CA PHE A 43 17.09 -6.56 -9.89
C PHE A 43 17.58 -5.13 -9.62
N LEU A 44 17.57 -4.71 -8.35
CA LEU A 44 18.05 -3.39 -7.91
C LEU A 44 19.53 -3.45 -7.55
N GLU A 45 20.31 -2.51 -8.09
CA GLU A 45 21.74 -2.35 -7.77
C GLU A 45 21.93 -1.78 -6.36
N ALA A 46 21.08 -0.84 -5.97
CA ALA A 46 21.03 -0.34 -4.60
C ALA A 46 19.64 0.18 -4.23
N ALA A 47 19.36 0.21 -2.93
CA ALA A 47 18.10 0.68 -2.39
C ALA A 47 18.32 1.52 -1.11
N CYS A 48 17.44 2.49 -0.88
CA CYS A 48 17.42 3.29 0.33
C CYS A 48 16.04 3.23 0.98
N VAL A 49 16.01 2.82 2.26
CA VAL A 49 14.80 2.70 3.07
C VAL A 49 14.83 3.83 4.11
N VAL A 50 13.90 4.77 4.00
CA VAL A 50 13.87 5.97 4.86
C VAL A 50 12.63 5.93 5.76
N GLN A 51 12.87 5.89 7.08
CA GLN A 51 11.83 5.93 8.11
C GLN A 51 10.73 4.87 7.92
N ALA A 52 11.12 3.62 7.66
CA ALA A 52 10.15 2.52 7.60
C ALA A 52 9.50 2.31 8.99
N PRO A 53 8.15 2.25 9.07
CA PRO A 53 7.48 1.87 10.31
C PRO A 53 7.69 0.36 10.54
N ILE A 54 8.70 0.00 11.33
CA ILE A 54 9.05 -1.40 11.61
C ILE A 54 7.95 -2.10 12.43
N LYS A 55 7.32 -1.38 13.36
CA LYS A 55 6.21 -1.89 14.19
C LYS A 55 4.93 -1.14 13.89
N LYS A 56 4.27 -1.49 12.79
CA LYS A 56 3.11 -0.74 12.28
C LYS A 56 1.99 -0.64 13.31
N TRP A 57 1.75 -1.71 14.08
CA TRP A 57 0.73 -1.75 15.14
C TRP A 57 0.94 -0.71 16.27
N GLU A 58 2.19 -0.33 16.57
CA GLU A 58 2.48 0.70 17.58
C GLU A 58 2.20 2.12 17.04
N CYS A 59 2.25 2.31 15.72
CA CYS A 59 2.05 3.61 15.09
C CYS A 59 0.56 3.97 14.94
N VAL A 60 -0.33 2.98 14.77
CA VAL A 60 -1.75 3.20 14.49
C VAL A 60 -2.45 4.05 15.57
N PRO A 61 -2.33 3.78 16.88
CA PRO A 61 -3.00 4.57 17.91
C PRO A 61 -2.52 6.03 17.93
N THR A 62 -1.24 6.26 17.64
CA THR A 62 -0.64 7.60 17.58
C THR A 62 -1.20 8.39 16.40
N ILE A 63 -1.25 7.77 15.22
CA ILE A 63 -1.82 8.35 13.99
C ILE A 63 -3.30 8.69 14.16
N GLN A 64 -4.06 7.81 14.83
CA GLN A 64 -5.48 8.04 15.10
C GLN A 64 -5.74 9.24 16.01
N LYS A 65 -4.86 9.50 16.97
CA LYS A 65 -4.98 10.60 17.95
C LYS A 65 -4.28 11.89 17.49
N ALA A 66 -3.36 11.79 16.52
CA ALA A 66 -2.60 12.92 16.00
C ALA A 66 -3.52 14.04 15.50
N CYS A 67 -3.22 15.27 15.89
CA CYS A 67 -4.00 16.47 15.56
C CYS A 67 -5.50 16.30 15.86
N CYS A 68 -5.86 15.70 17.00
CA CYS A 68 -7.25 15.41 17.37
C CYS A 68 -8.01 14.55 16.36
N GLY A 69 -7.32 13.65 15.66
CA GLY A 69 -7.89 12.77 14.64
C GLY A 69 -8.04 13.42 13.26
N LEU A 70 -7.63 14.68 13.08
CA LEU A 70 -7.64 15.34 11.78
C LEU A 70 -6.73 14.62 10.78
N PHE A 71 -5.56 14.15 11.23
CA PHE A 71 -4.60 13.46 10.38
C PHE A 71 -5.20 12.14 9.84
N ASN A 72 -5.78 11.33 10.71
CA ASN A 72 -6.46 10.09 10.34
C ASN A 72 -7.59 10.32 9.32
N TYR A 73 -8.42 11.36 9.54
CA TYR A 73 -9.50 11.70 8.62
C TYR A 73 -8.97 12.19 7.26
N ALA A 74 -7.98 13.09 7.25
CA ALA A 74 -7.41 13.64 6.03
C ALA A 74 -6.76 12.55 5.17
N MET A 75 -5.93 11.69 5.77
CA MET A 75 -5.29 10.58 5.09
C MET A 75 -6.31 9.57 4.54
N GLY A 76 -7.28 9.16 5.36
CA GLY A 76 -8.35 8.27 4.91
C GLY A 76 -9.17 8.87 3.77
N ARG A 77 -9.43 10.18 3.81
CA ARG A 77 -10.11 10.89 2.72
C ARG A 77 -9.28 10.87 1.44
N SER A 78 -7.97 11.10 1.53
CA SER A 78 -7.06 11.04 0.38
C SER A 78 -7.01 9.64 -0.23
N LEU A 79 -6.98 8.58 0.59
CA LEU A 79 -7.04 7.19 0.12
C LEU A 79 -8.36 6.90 -0.60
N ASN A 80 -9.50 7.26 0.00
CA ASN A 80 -10.81 7.09 -0.63
C ASN A 80 -10.87 7.83 -1.98
N GLN A 81 -10.38 9.07 -2.04
CA GLN A 81 -10.38 9.86 -3.27
C GLN A 81 -9.46 9.26 -4.34
N LEU A 82 -8.31 8.74 -3.95
CA LEU A 82 -7.38 8.08 -4.86
C LEU A 82 -8.02 6.82 -5.46
N LEU A 83 -8.62 5.98 -4.63
CA LEU A 83 -9.27 4.76 -5.11
C LEU A 83 -10.48 5.07 -5.98
N LEU A 84 -11.30 6.06 -5.63
CA LEU A 84 -12.43 6.50 -6.46
C LEU A 84 -11.97 7.07 -7.81
N LYS A 85 -10.84 7.77 -7.84
CA LYS A 85 -10.27 8.30 -9.09
C LYS A 85 -9.89 7.19 -10.06
N HIS A 86 -9.38 6.07 -9.54
CA HIS A 86 -8.94 4.91 -10.32
C HIS A 86 -9.99 3.79 -10.37
N GLU A 87 -11.19 4.03 -9.85
CA GLU A 87 -12.25 3.03 -9.84
C GLU A 87 -12.63 2.56 -11.25
N PRO A 88 -12.72 3.39 -12.30
CA PRO A 88 -13.09 2.91 -13.63
C PRO A 88 -12.12 1.86 -14.17
N GLU A 89 -10.82 1.99 -13.90
CA GLU A 89 -9.81 1.03 -14.34
C GLU A 89 -9.70 -0.19 -13.42
N LEU A 90 -10.05 -0.04 -12.14
CA LEU A 90 -9.92 -1.09 -11.12
C LEU A 90 -11.21 -1.87 -10.88
N ARG A 91 -12.35 -1.38 -11.35
CA ARG A 91 -13.69 -1.89 -11.00
C ARG A 91 -13.82 -3.37 -11.25
N ASP A 92 -13.45 -3.83 -12.44
CA ASP A 92 -13.71 -5.21 -12.86
C ASP A 92 -12.87 -6.17 -11.99
N HIS A 93 -11.59 -5.86 -11.76
CA HIS A 93 -10.73 -6.63 -10.84
C HIS A 93 -11.27 -6.63 -9.40
N PHE A 94 -11.62 -5.46 -8.85
CA PHE A 94 -12.13 -5.36 -7.48
C PHE A 94 -13.47 -6.07 -7.29
N LEU A 95 -14.37 -5.97 -8.26
CA LEU A 95 -15.70 -6.55 -8.14
C LEU A 95 -15.70 -8.06 -8.42
N GLU A 96 -15.00 -8.51 -9.45
CA GLU A 96 -15.04 -9.90 -9.90
C GLU A 96 -14.07 -10.80 -9.11
N GLU A 97 -12.85 -10.32 -8.84
CA GLU A 97 -11.83 -11.13 -8.16
C GLU A 97 -11.88 -10.94 -6.64
N LEU A 98 -12.07 -9.70 -6.19
CA LEU A 98 -12.04 -9.38 -4.75
C LEU A 98 -13.44 -9.30 -4.11
N SER A 99 -14.51 -9.33 -4.90
CA SER A 99 -15.90 -9.16 -4.43
C SER A 99 -16.14 -7.83 -3.68
N ILE A 100 -15.39 -6.78 -4.03
CA ILE A 100 -15.46 -5.44 -3.45
C ILE A 100 -16.05 -4.46 -4.46
N ASP A 101 -17.25 -3.96 -4.18
CA ASP A 101 -17.77 -2.77 -4.86
C ASP A 101 -17.13 -1.52 -4.23
N ILE A 102 -16.16 -0.91 -4.92
CA ILE A 102 -15.40 0.25 -4.43
C ILE A 102 -16.34 1.40 -3.99
N LYS A 103 -17.29 1.80 -4.83
CA LYS A 103 -18.15 2.96 -4.55
C LYS A 103 -19.09 2.69 -3.38
N LYS A 104 -19.68 1.50 -3.34
CA LYS A 104 -20.56 1.09 -2.25
C LYS A 104 -19.79 0.97 -0.94
N THR A 105 -18.62 0.36 -0.96
CA THR A 105 -17.78 0.16 0.23
C THR A 105 -17.32 1.50 0.79
N LEU A 106 -16.79 2.40 -0.04
CA LEU A 106 -16.28 3.70 0.42
C LEU A 106 -17.38 4.65 0.93
N SER A 107 -18.63 4.47 0.52
CA SER A 107 -19.77 5.24 1.03
C SER A 107 -20.32 4.71 2.37
N SER A 108 -19.92 3.50 2.79
CA SER A 108 -20.44 2.84 4.00
C SER A 108 -19.79 3.30 5.32
N PHE A 109 -18.70 4.08 5.26
CA PHE A 109 -17.97 4.49 6.46
C PHE A 109 -17.39 5.90 6.34
N ARG A 110 -17.12 6.51 7.49
CA ARG A 110 -16.42 7.80 7.54
C ARG A 110 -14.94 7.62 7.16
N PRO A 111 -14.37 8.46 6.29
CA PRO A 111 -12.96 8.36 5.91
C PRO A 111 -12.03 8.28 7.12
N SER A 112 -11.22 7.22 7.16
CA SER A 112 -10.21 6.96 8.17
C SER A 112 -9.24 5.93 7.62
N ILE A 113 -7.99 5.96 8.09
CA ILE A 113 -6.96 4.99 7.65
C ILE A 113 -7.41 3.58 8.03
N LEU A 114 -7.74 3.35 9.31
CA LEU A 114 -8.18 2.03 9.78
C LEU A 114 -9.46 1.56 9.08
N GLY A 115 -10.42 2.45 8.83
CA GLY A 115 -11.65 2.08 8.13
C GLY A 115 -11.42 1.70 6.67
N PHE A 116 -10.45 2.33 6.01
CA PHE A 116 -9.99 1.97 4.68
C PHE A 116 -9.24 0.64 4.70
N ASP A 117 -8.29 0.46 5.63
CA ASP A 117 -7.53 -0.77 5.72
C ASP A 117 -8.41 -1.97 6.03
N GLU A 118 -9.40 -1.84 6.90
CA GLU A 118 -10.35 -2.90 7.24
C GLU A 118 -11.17 -3.38 6.03
N ARG A 119 -11.61 -2.46 5.18
CA ARG A 119 -12.62 -2.73 4.14
C ARG A 119 -12.05 -2.84 2.74
N ILE A 120 -10.83 -2.34 2.53
CA ILE A 120 -10.17 -2.31 1.23
C ILE A 120 -8.85 -3.05 1.33
N THR A 121 -7.89 -2.58 2.13
CA THR A 121 -6.53 -3.13 2.14
C THR A 121 -6.51 -4.58 2.59
N ALA A 122 -7.07 -4.89 3.77
CA ALA A 122 -7.09 -6.22 4.32
C ALA A 122 -7.70 -7.26 3.36
N PRO A 123 -8.95 -7.09 2.88
CA PRO A 123 -9.55 -8.07 1.97
C PRO A 123 -8.86 -8.11 0.59
N ALA A 124 -8.38 -6.97 0.07
CA ALA A 124 -7.70 -6.96 -1.23
C ALA A 124 -6.37 -7.74 -1.23
N PHE A 125 -5.70 -7.81 -0.09
CA PHE A 125 -4.44 -8.55 0.07
C PHE A 125 -4.62 -9.90 0.79
N GLY A 126 -5.86 -10.32 1.06
CA GLY A 126 -6.16 -11.62 1.68
C GLY A 126 -5.91 -11.72 3.19
N PHE A 127 -5.82 -10.58 3.89
CA PHE A 127 -5.77 -10.53 5.35
C PHE A 127 -7.17 -10.67 5.96
N GLU A 128 -7.25 -11.21 7.18
CA GLU A 128 -8.53 -11.40 7.87
C GLU A 128 -9.21 -10.07 8.23
N ASP A 129 -8.43 -9.12 8.73
CA ASP A 129 -8.88 -7.78 9.13
C ASP A 129 -7.70 -6.78 9.12
N ALA A 130 -7.97 -5.51 9.46
CA ALA A 130 -6.89 -4.52 9.54
C ALA A 130 -5.85 -4.85 10.62
N THR A 131 -6.25 -5.52 11.70
CA THR A 131 -5.33 -5.90 12.78
C THR A 131 -4.33 -6.95 12.30
N ASP A 132 -4.78 -7.94 11.54
CA ASP A 132 -3.94 -8.94 10.88
C ASP A 132 -2.97 -8.28 9.89
N TYR A 133 -3.47 -7.37 9.03
CA TYR A 133 -2.62 -6.56 8.15
C TYR A 133 -1.52 -5.80 8.91
N TYR A 134 -1.85 -5.21 10.06
CA TYR A 134 -0.90 -4.44 10.87
C TYR A 134 0.09 -5.29 11.66
N LYS A 135 -0.11 -6.61 11.81
CA LYS A 135 0.80 -7.53 12.50
C LYS A 135 1.95 -8.03 11.60
N GLN A 136 1.82 -7.89 10.28
CA GLN A 136 2.86 -8.22 9.29
C GLN A 136 3.97 -7.15 9.22
#